data_AF-A0A448YN13-F1
#
_entry.id   AF-A0A448YN13-F1
#
_cell.length_a   1.000
_cell.length_b   1.000
_cell.length_c   1.000
_cell.angle_alpha   90.00
_cell.angle_beta   90.00
_cell.angle_gamma   90.00
#
_symmetry.space_group_name_H-M   'P 1'
#
loop_
_entity.id
_entity.type
_entity.pdbx_description
1 polymer ?
#
loop_
_entity_poly.entity_id
_entity_poly.type
_entity_poly.pdbx_seq_one_letter_code
_entity_poly.pdbx_strand_id
1 'polypeptide(L)'
;MFSALKSDLLGRIQNSVALLTLVRGAHKKAGGSKTYMQDSPGKRLGPKKHEGEKVSVGQIIMRQRGTKWYPGSNVGIGKDHTLFAMEPGYVRYYLDPFHPKRKFIGIALGKDERLPYEHFDATHRRLGRTVLENPVAAKREEEYMSRKESLALPEILKEKGIRDQRRAAKIALLAKRLPEFIPELDDESVSLAAERLGAIDGFLRGGKSLEDARFYATYNYNYDLKLRLDATKEVTPEISEELKKKYAELVNIVDSRVMFDAKFNLCKNLTDEEREQKKQENVAALKELIPDANIPVDKKVKIQAWGLIEDTCFSLSERLHLKRRFLKPVLPESAELLGDEKTKNTVAISRMNYDTRRVETVYRLKKGFLGQRVN
;
A
#
# COMPACT_ATOMS: atom_id res chain seq x y z
N MET A 1 92.35 -59.04 -35.71
CA MET A 1 92.33 -59.43 -34.29
C MET A 1 90.97 -60.08 -34.03
N PHE A 2 90.91 -61.41 -34.11
CA PHE A 2 90.71 -62.33 -32.97
C PHE A 2 89.44 -61.99 -32.16
N SER A 3 88.44 -62.85 -31.98
CA SER A 3 88.25 -64.27 -32.28
C SER A 3 86.75 -64.61 -32.14
N ALA A 4 86.18 -65.34 -33.11
CA ALA A 4 85.63 -66.70 -32.97
C ALA A 4 84.19 -66.79 -32.38
N LEU A 5 83.18 -67.10 -33.21
CA LEU A 5 82.74 -68.46 -33.66
C LEU A 5 81.90 -69.16 -32.57
N LYS A 6 80.65 -69.59 -32.78
CA LYS A 6 80.14 -70.62 -33.71
C LYS A 6 78.60 -70.63 -33.55
N SER A 7 77.77 -70.50 -34.59
CA SER A 7 77.46 -71.38 -35.73
C SER A 7 76.09 -72.08 -35.54
N ASP A 8 75.21 -71.76 -36.48
CA ASP A 8 73.90 -72.34 -36.77
C ASP A 8 73.86 -73.87 -36.78
N LEU A 9 72.65 -74.43 -36.62
CA LEU A 9 72.20 -75.55 -37.45
C LEU A 9 70.67 -75.64 -37.56
N LEU A 10 70.24 -75.31 -38.78
CA LEU A 10 69.00 -75.57 -39.49
C LEU A 10 68.24 -76.85 -39.12
N GLY A 11 66.91 -76.73 -39.04
CA GLY A 11 65.95 -77.83 -39.19
C GLY A 11 64.68 -77.32 -39.84
N ARG A 12 64.63 -77.35 -41.18
CA ARG A 12 63.48 -76.98 -42.01
C ARG A 12 62.69 -78.27 -42.33
N ILE A 13 61.43 -78.34 -41.94
CA ILE A 13 60.49 -79.35 -42.45
C ILE A 13 59.30 -78.61 -43.05
N GLN A 14 59.14 -78.79 -44.36
CA GLN A 14 57.94 -78.45 -45.11
C GLN A 14 56.81 -79.40 -44.69
N ASN A 15 55.59 -78.90 -44.52
CA ASN A 15 54.44 -79.54 -45.18
C ASN A 15 53.19 -78.66 -45.13
N SER A 16 52.54 -78.69 -46.29
CA SER A 16 51.34 -78.01 -46.71
C SER A 16 50.08 -78.73 -46.25
N VAL A 17 48.95 -78.03 -46.37
CA VAL A 17 47.56 -78.52 -46.42
C VAL A 17 46.89 -78.86 -45.08
N ALA A 18 45.96 -78.00 -44.66
CA ALA A 18 44.52 -78.29 -44.67
C ALA A 18 43.76 -77.15 -43.95
N LEU A 19 42.85 -76.49 -44.66
CA LEU A 19 41.79 -75.66 -44.08
C LEU A 19 40.85 -76.59 -43.30
N LEU A 20 41.20 -76.87 -42.04
CA LEU A 20 40.27 -77.43 -41.05
C LEU A 20 39.67 -76.25 -40.30
N THR A 21 38.39 -76.00 -40.54
CA THR A 21 37.53 -75.14 -39.73
C THR A 21 37.65 -75.54 -38.27
N LEU A 22 38.48 -74.83 -37.51
CA LEU A 22 38.50 -74.94 -36.06
C LEU A 22 37.24 -74.21 -35.57
N VAL A 23 36.16 -74.97 -35.35
CA VAL A 23 35.03 -74.52 -34.55
C VAL A 23 35.63 -74.13 -33.20
N ARG A 24 35.71 -72.83 -32.91
CA ARG A 24 36.01 -72.38 -31.55
C ARG A 24 34.83 -72.82 -30.69
N GLY A 25 35.01 -73.95 -29.98
CA GLY A 25 34.21 -74.20 -28.79
C GLY A 25 34.36 -72.98 -27.91
N ALA A 26 33.25 -72.31 -27.59
CA ALA A 26 33.26 -71.27 -26.59
C ALA A 26 33.89 -71.89 -25.33
N HIS A 27 35.11 -71.47 -24.97
CA HIS A 27 35.55 -71.61 -23.59
C HIS A 27 34.51 -70.83 -22.80
N LYS A 28 33.57 -71.54 -22.15
CA LYS A 28 32.84 -70.92 -21.05
C LYS A 28 33.94 -70.46 -20.12
N LYS A 29 34.09 -69.13 -20.00
CA LYS A 29 34.76 -68.47 -18.89
C LYS A 29 33.87 -68.74 -17.66
N ALA A 30 33.77 -70.01 -17.28
CA ALA A 30 33.01 -70.45 -16.14
C ALA A 30 33.82 -70.05 -14.90
N GLY A 31 33.28 -69.11 -14.15
CA GLY A 31 33.85 -68.57 -12.93
C GLY A 31 33.10 -67.29 -12.61
N GLY A 32 31.81 -67.41 -12.32
CA GLY A 32 30.88 -66.30 -12.29
C GLY A 32 31.23 -65.24 -11.22
N SER A 33 31.15 -63.96 -11.60
CA SER A 33 30.64 -62.94 -10.69
C SER A 33 29.12 -62.84 -10.90
N LYS A 34 28.39 -63.93 -10.64
CA LYS A 34 26.93 -63.93 -10.69
C LYS A 34 26.35 -64.33 -9.34
N THR A 35 26.77 -63.62 -8.32
CA THR A 35 26.05 -63.51 -7.05
C THR A 35 25.87 -62.01 -6.78
N TYR A 36 24.65 -61.53 -7.00
CA TYR A 36 24.24 -60.17 -6.62
C TYR A 36 24.00 -60.17 -5.11
N MET A 37 25.08 -60.11 -4.33
CA MET A 37 25.04 -60.02 -2.86
C MET A 37 25.28 -58.58 -2.41
N GLN A 38 24.58 -57.63 -3.05
CA GLN A 38 24.56 -56.23 -2.66
C GLN A 38 23.18 -55.89 -2.12
N ASP A 39 23.11 -55.60 -0.82
CA ASP A 39 21.93 -55.04 -0.19
C ASP A 39 22.29 -53.74 0.53
N SER A 40 21.35 -52.79 0.55
CA SER A 40 21.54 -51.52 1.23
C SER A 40 21.16 -51.64 2.70
N PRO A 41 21.83 -50.93 3.63
CA PRO A 41 21.43 -50.97 5.03
C PRO A 41 20.02 -50.39 5.21
N GLY A 42 19.25 -50.97 6.12
CA GLY A 42 17.91 -50.51 6.47
C GLY A 42 17.89 -49.04 6.88
N LYS A 43 16.95 -48.26 6.32
CA LYS A 43 16.91 -46.79 6.47
C LYS A 43 16.25 -46.31 7.77
N ARG A 44 15.88 -47.22 8.68
CA ARG A 44 15.23 -46.94 9.98
C ARG A 44 13.97 -46.04 9.86
N LEU A 45 13.22 -46.22 8.78
CA LEU A 45 11.92 -45.55 8.56
C LEU A 45 10.87 -46.08 9.55
N GLY A 46 9.73 -45.41 9.62
CA GLY A 46 8.62 -45.76 10.51
C GLY A 46 8.35 -44.70 11.58
N PRO A 47 7.32 -44.97 12.42
CA PRO A 47 6.93 -44.07 13.49
C PRO A 47 8.04 -43.97 14.53
N LYS A 48 8.19 -42.78 15.09
CA LYS A 48 9.11 -42.43 16.17
C LYS A 48 8.37 -41.96 17.42
N LYS A 49 7.13 -41.52 17.24
CA LYS A 49 6.19 -41.19 18.31
C LYS A 49 4.86 -41.87 18.06
N HIS A 50 4.27 -42.40 19.13
CA HIS A 50 3.05 -43.20 19.05
C HIS A 50 1.81 -42.40 19.48
N GLU A 51 0.63 -42.96 19.26
CA GLU A 51 -0.66 -42.38 19.66
C GLU A 51 -0.66 -42.01 21.16
N GLY A 52 -1.07 -40.79 21.48
CA GLY A 52 -1.14 -40.27 22.85
C GLY A 52 0.21 -39.91 23.47
N GLU A 53 1.32 -40.02 22.75
CA GLU A 53 2.64 -39.69 23.29
C GLU A 53 2.86 -38.17 23.36
N LYS A 54 3.44 -37.70 24.46
CA LYS A 54 3.80 -36.28 24.65
C LYS A 54 4.99 -35.92 23.77
N VAL A 55 4.88 -34.81 23.04
CA VAL A 55 5.93 -34.29 22.17
C VAL A 55 6.25 -32.83 22.46
N SER A 56 7.50 -32.46 22.20
CA SER A 56 8.00 -31.08 22.21
C SER A 56 8.21 -30.59 20.78
N VAL A 57 8.27 -29.26 20.61
CA VAL A 57 8.53 -28.62 19.31
C VAL A 57 9.79 -29.18 18.65
N GLY A 58 9.70 -29.50 17.36
CA GLY A 58 10.80 -30.04 16.55
C GLY A 58 11.02 -31.56 16.67
N GLN A 59 10.34 -32.26 17.58
CA GLN A 59 10.49 -33.71 17.70
C GLN A 59 9.93 -34.44 16.46
N ILE A 60 10.69 -35.41 15.97
CA ILE A 60 10.29 -36.25 14.82
C ILE A 60 9.23 -37.25 15.28
N ILE A 61 8.13 -37.31 14.53
CA ILE A 61 6.99 -38.20 14.78
C ILE A 61 7.02 -39.40 13.84
N MET A 62 7.35 -39.20 12.56
CA MET A 62 7.34 -40.26 11.54
C MET A 62 8.44 -40.01 10.51
N ARG A 63 9.28 -41.02 10.24
CA ARG A 63 10.21 -41.01 9.10
C ARG A 63 9.66 -41.88 7.98
N GLN A 64 9.55 -41.35 6.77
CA GLN A 64 8.90 -42.06 5.68
C GLN A 64 9.56 -41.79 4.31
N ARG A 65 9.12 -42.53 3.30
CA ARG A 65 9.43 -42.29 1.89
C ARG A 65 8.10 -42.07 1.20
N GLY A 66 7.90 -40.86 0.68
CA GLY A 66 6.58 -40.35 0.34
C GLY A 66 5.70 -40.12 1.57
N THR A 67 4.53 -39.55 1.36
CA THR A 67 3.53 -39.24 2.40
C THR A 67 2.58 -40.42 2.59
N LYS A 68 3.01 -41.42 3.37
CA LYS A 68 2.10 -42.48 3.84
C LYS A 68 1.15 -41.92 4.90
N TRP A 69 1.69 -41.04 5.74
CA TRP A 69 0.95 -40.19 6.65
C TRP A 69 1.16 -38.73 6.23
N TYR A 70 0.09 -37.95 6.27
CA TYR A 70 0.07 -36.53 5.98
C TYR A 70 0.17 -35.71 7.27
N PRO A 71 0.75 -34.49 7.21
CA PRO A 71 0.75 -33.57 8.34
C PRO A 71 -0.69 -33.13 8.64
N GLY A 72 -1.13 -33.37 9.87
CA GLY A 72 -2.39 -32.89 10.42
C GLY A 72 -2.19 -31.61 11.25
N SER A 73 -3.11 -31.36 12.19
CA SER A 73 -3.05 -30.19 13.08
C SER A 73 -1.70 -30.12 13.81
N ASN A 74 -1.07 -28.93 13.85
CA ASN A 74 0.16 -28.65 14.60
C ASN A 74 1.38 -29.52 14.22
N VAL A 75 1.40 -30.13 13.03
CA VAL A 75 2.51 -30.96 12.52
C VAL A 75 3.07 -30.39 11.21
N GLY A 76 4.39 -30.33 11.12
CA GLY A 76 5.14 -29.90 9.94
C GLY A 76 5.67 -31.10 9.15
N ILE A 77 6.02 -30.85 7.88
CA ILE A 77 6.63 -31.85 7.00
C ILE A 77 7.99 -31.38 6.49
N GLY A 78 9.02 -32.20 6.68
CA GLY A 78 10.37 -31.94 6.20
C GLY A 78 10.57 -32.33 4.72
N LYS A 79 11.76 -32.00 4.18
CA LYS A 79 12.13 -32.31 2.78
C LYS A 79 12.03 -33.79 2.44
N ASP A 80 12.37 -34.68 3.36
CA ASP A 80 12.29 -36.13 3.18
C ASP A 80 10.93 -36.72 3.57
N HIS A 81 9.89 -35.87 3.66
CA HIS A 81 8.55 -36.19 4.15
C HIS A 81 8.49 -36.64 5.62
N THR A 82 9.53 -36.39 6.39
CA THR A 82 9.53 -36.62 7.84
C THR A 82 8.53 -35.68 8.51
N LEU A 83 7.63 -36.22 9.34
CA LEU A 83 6.68 -35.43 10.11
C LEU A 83 7.30 -35.05 11.46
N PHE A 84 7.16 -33.79 11.85
CA PHE A 84 7.68 -33.26 13.11
C PHE A 84 6.69 -32.32 13.80
N ALA A 85 6.81 -32.22 15.12
CA ALA A 85 5.94 -31.39 15.94
C ALA A 85 6.20 -29.89 15.74
N MET A 86 5.17 -29.09 15.46
CA MET A 86 5.29 -27.62 15.46
C MET A 86 4.95 -27.02 16.82
N GLU A 87 4.12 -27.71 17.61
CA GLU A 87 3.72 -27.27 18.95
C GLU A 87 3.90 -28.41 19.97
N PRO A 88 4.06 -28.09 21.27
CA PRO A 88 4.08 -29.12 22.31
C PRO A 88 2.66 -29.61 22.60
N GLY A 89 2.50 -30.92 22.69
CA GLY A 89 1.19 -31.57 22.88
C GLY A 89 1.26 -33.08 22.82
N TYR A 90 0.19 -33.72 22.36
CA TYR A 90 0.05 -35.18 22.30
C TYR A 90 -0.23 -35.63 20.87
N VAL A 91 0.51 -36.64 20.40
CA VAL A 91 0.39 -37.15 19.03
C VAL A 91 -0.94 -37.88 18.84
N ARG A 92 -1.66 -37.54 17.77
CA ARG A 92 -2.93 -38.16 17.39
C ARG A 92 -2.89 -38.59 15.92
N TYR A 93 -3.20 -39.85 15.66
CA TYR A 93 -3.36 -40.45 14.36
C TYR A 93 -4.85 -40.50 14.02
N TYR A 94 -5.26 -39.90 12.91
CA TYR A 94 -6.68 -39.76 12.58
C TYR A 94 -6.94 -39.78 11.07
N LEU A 95 -8.22 -39.92 10.72
CA LEU A 95 -8.73 -39.76 9.37
C LEU A 95 -9.57 -38.48 9.33
N ASP A 96 -9.38 -37.69 8.30
CA ASP A 96 -10.11 -36.44 8.13
C ASP A 96 -11.20 -36.62 7.05
N PRO A 97 -12.48 -36.35 7.34
CA PRO A 97 -13.56 -36.40 6.35
C PRO A 97 -13.30 -35.55 5.10
N PHE A 98 -12.59 -34.43 5.21
CA PHE A 98 -12.23 -33.61 4.05
C PHE A 98 -11.28 -34.31 3.07
N HIS A 99 -10.55 -35.32 3.55
CA HIS A 99 -9.52 -36.03 2.81
C HIS A 99 -9.65 -37.55 2.99
N PRO A 100 -10.69 -38.18 2.41
CA PRO A 100 -11.16 -39.51 2.79
C PRO A 100 -10.17 -40.66 2.53
N LYS A 101 -9.20 -40.48 1.62
CA LYS A 101 -8.19 -41.50 1.29
C LYS A 101 -6.83 -41.25 1.95
N ARG A 102 -6.71 -40.22 2.79
CA ARG A 102 -5.45 -39.82 3.42
C ARG A 102 -5.51 -40.07 4.92
N LYS A 103 -4.35 -40.44 5.47
CA LYS A 103 -4.17 -40.66 6.90
C LYS A 103 -3.34 -39.54 7.47
N PHE A 104 -3.73 -39.00 8.62
CA PHE A 104 -3.10 -37.82 9.21
C PHE A 104 -2.45 -38.13 10.55
N ILE A 105 -1.38 -37.42 10.84
CA ILE A 105 -0.80 -37.34 12.17
C ILE A 105 -0.81 -35.87 12.57
N GLY A 106 -1.52 -35.56 13.65
CA GLY A 106 -1.55 -34.24 14.24
C GLY A 106 -1.09 -34.27 15.70
N ILE A 107 -1.03 -33.09 16.30
CA ILE A 107 -0.75 -32.89 17.71
C ILE A 107 -1.93 -32.14 18.32
N ALA A 108 -2.60 -32.81 19.27
CA ALA A 108 -3.59 -32.19 20.11
C ALA A 108 -2.91 -31.42 21.25
N LEU A 109 -3.46 -30.24 21.60
CA LEU A 109 -2.86 -29.39 22.62
C LEU A 109 -3.12 -29.92 24.03
N GLY A 110 -4.33 -30.41 24.25
CA GLY A 110 -4.74 -31.13 25.45
C GLY A 110 -4.49 -32.63 25.33
N LYS A 111 -4.35 -33.31 26.48
CA LYS A 111 -4.24 -34.77 26.50
C LYS A 111 -5.55 -35.44 26.09
N ASP A 112 -6.67 -34.89 26.52
CA ASP A 112 -8.00 -35.49 26.32
C ASP A 112 -8.64 -35.09 24.98
N GLU A 113 -8.04 -34.11 24.30
CA GLU A 113 -8.46 -33.68 22.98
C GLU A 113 -8.24 -34.77 21.92
N ARG A 114 -9.23 -34.89 21.03
CA ARG A 114 -9.22 -35.81 19.90
C ARG A 114 -9.10 -35.01 18.61
N LEU A 115 -8.40 -35.60 17.64
CA LEU A 115 -8.37 -35.11 16.27
C LEU A 115 -9.16 -36.09 15.37
N PRO A 116 -9.83 -35.62 14.31
CA PRO A 116 -9.91 -34.22 13.86
C PRO A 116 -10.81 -33.36 14.76
N TYR A 117 -10.53 -32.06 14.85
CA TYR A 117 -11.43 -31.10 15.48
C TYR A 117 -12.69 -30.90 14.62
N GLU A 118 -13.77 -30.43 15.24
CA GLU A 118 -14.95 -30.02 14.50
C GLU A 118 -14.62 -28.82 13.60
N HIS A 119 -15.15 -28.82 12.36
CA HIS A 119 -14.72 -27.86 11.34
C HIS A 119 -15.09 -26.40 11.66
N PHE A 120 -16.25 -26.20 12.29
CA PHE A 120 -16.78 -24.87 12.59
C PHE A 120 -16.40 -24.35 13.98
N ASP A 121 -15.80 -25.20 14.80
CA ASP A 121 -15.31 -24.80 16.12
C ASP A 121 -14.10 -23.87 15.98
N ALA A 122 -13.95 -22.99 16.97
CA ALA A 122 -12.79 -22.11 17.04
C ALA A 122 -11.51 -22.95 17.13
N THR A 123 -10.51 -22.63 16.31
CA THR A 123 -9.23 -23.35 16.34
C THR A 123 -8.56 -23.22 17.70
N HIS A 124 -8.23 -24.35 18.33
CA HIS A 124 -7.45 -24.37 19.57
C HIS A 124 -6.02 -23.92 19.26
N ARG A 125 -5.53 -22.87 19.91
CA ARG A 125 -4.20 -22.26 19.67
C ARG A 125 -3.45 -22.05 20.96
N ARG A 126 -2.11 -22.14 20.91
CA ARG A 126 -1.22 -21.85 22.03
C ARG A 126 -0.55 -20.48 21.84
N LEU A 127 -0.66 -19.58 22.82
CA LEU A 127 0.04 -18.29 22.78
C LEU A 127 1.57 -18.46 22.85
N GLY A 128 2.04 -19.37 23.71
CA GLY A 128 3.46 -19.77 23.78
C GLY A 128 4.41 -18.69 24.31
N ARG A 129 3.90 -17.66 24.99
CA ARG A 129 4.66 -16.54 25.54
C ARG A 129 4.24 -16.27 26.99
N THR A 130 5.12 -15.65 27.75
CA THR A 130 4.90 -15.24 29.14
C THR A 130 5.20 -13.76 29.30
N VAL A 131 4.52 -13.10 30.24
CA VAL A 131 4.82 -11.71 30.59
C VAL A 131 6.17 -11.66 31.31
N LEU A 132 6.99 -10.66 30.98
CA LEU A 132 8.26 -10.42 31.66
C LEU A 132 8.01 -9.68 32.97
N GLU A 133 8.03 -10.39 34.09
CA GLU A 133 7.84 -9.79 35.43
C GLU A 133 9.04 -8.95 35.87
N ASN A 134 10.24 -9.28 35.38
CA ASN A 134 11.43 -8.51 35.70
C ASN A 134 11.44 -7.18 34.93
N PRO A 135 11.43 -6.02 35.61
CA PRO A 135 11.31 -4.72 34.97
C PRO A 135 12.49 -4.39 34.07
N VAL A 136 13.70 -4.86 34.41
CA VAL A 136 14.90 -4.64 33.58
C VAL A 136 14.80 -5.43 32.28
N ALA A 137 14.30 -6.66 32.33
CA ALA A 137 14.09 -7.47 31.14
C ALA A 137 12.96 -6.88 30.27
N ALA A 138 11.86 -6.45 30.89
CA ALA A 138 10.75 -5.78 30.20
C ALA A 138 11.24 -4.51 29.49
N LYS A 139 12.00 -3.65 30.17
CA LYS A 139 12.54 -2.42 29.58
C LYS A 139 13.48 -2.70 28.39
N ARG A 140 14.33 -3.72 28.48
CA ARG A 140 15.18 -4.13 27.35
C ARG A 140 14.38 -4.60 26.14
N GLU A 141 13.27 -5.30 26.38
CA GLU A 141 12.36 -5.75 25.32
C GLU A 141 11.60 -4.56 24.70
N GLU A 142 11.19 -3.57 25.51
CA GLU A 142 10.56 -2.33 25.03
C GLU A 142 11.52 -1.47 24.20
N GLU A 143 12.79 -1.41 24.59
CA GLU A 143 13.84 -0.68 23.86
C GLU A 143 14.29 -1.42 22.58
N TYR A 144 14.01 -2.72 22.47
CA TYR A 144 14.40 -3.50 21.31
C TYR A 144 13.58 -3.10 20.07
N MET A 145 14.29 -2.68 19.02
CA MET A 145 13.71 -2.37 17.72
C MET A 145 14.37 -3.23 16.65
N SER A 146 13.63 -3.60 15.61
CA SER A 146 14.24 -4.27 14.46
C SER A 146 15.23 -3.35 13.75
N ARG A 147 16.22 -3.92 13.03
CA ARG A 147 17.19 -3.13 12.25
C ARG A 147 16.52 -2.18 11.26
N LYS A 148 15.38 -2.58 10.67
CA LYS A 148 14.66 -1.74 9.71
C LYS A 148 14.05 -0.52 10.39
N GLU A 149 13.45 -0.72 11.56
CA GLU A 149 12.86 0.37 12.33
C GLU A 149 13.94 1.30 12.87
N SER A 150 15.05 0.79 13.38
CA SER A 150 16.13 1.63 13.91
C SER A 150 16.77 2.52 12.85
N LEU A 151 16.92 2.02 11.62
CA LEU A 151 17.43 2.81 10.49
C LEU A 151 16.42 3.86 9.99
N ALA A 152 15.12 3.55 10.00
CA ALA A 152 14.08 4.46 9.49
C ALA A 152 13.62 5.50 10.53
N LEU A 153 13.71 5.19 11.83
CA LEU A 153 13.16 6.01 12.90
C LEU A 153 13.65 7.47 12.89
N PRO A 154 14.96 7.79 12.71
CA PRO A 154 15.42 9.17 12.70
C PRO A 154 14.79 10.00 11.56
N GLU A 155 14.61 9.39 10.39
CA GLU A 155 13.97 10.05 9.24
C GLU A 155 12.48 10.28 9.50
N ILE A 156 11.76 9.28 10.00
CA ILE A 156 10.35 9.38 10.36
C ILE A 156 10.12 10.48 11.42
N LEU A 157 11.00 10.57 12.43
CA LEU A 157 10.92 11.60 13.47
C LEU A 157 11.17 13.00 12.89
N LYS A 158 12.14 13.15 11.98
CA LYS A 158 12.38 14.41 11.27
C LYS A 158 11.17 14.83 10.44
N GLU A 159 10.59 13.91 9.68
CA GLU A 159 9.38 14.18 8.89
C GLU A 159 8.16 14.50 9.76
N LYS A 160 8.01 13.83 10.91
CA LYS A 160 6.99 14.15 11.91
C LYS A 160 7.17 15.58 12.41
N GLY A 161 8.38 15.96 12.80
CA GLY A 161 8.70 17.33 13.24
C GLY A 161 8.36 18.39 12.18
N ILE A 162 8.68 18.14 10.91
CA ILE A 162 8.32 19.03 9.79
C ILE A 162 6.80 19.14 9.64
N ARG A 163 6.06 18.02 9.76
CA ARG A 163 4.59 18.02 9.68
C ARG A 163 3.97 18.79 10.84
N ASP A 164 4.50 18.63 12.05
CA ASP A 164 4.01 19.34 13.24
C ASP A 164 4.28 20.84 13.13
N GLN A 165 5.46 21.26 12.63
CA GLN A 165 5.77 22.66 12.34
C GLN A 165 4.81 23.26 11.29
N ARG A 166 4.53 22.53 10.21
CA ARG A 166 3.55 22.96 9.18
C ARG A 166 2.15 23.08 9.76
N ARG A 167 1.73 22.15 10.62
CA ARG A 167 0.43 22.20 11.31
C ARG A 167 0.36 23.43 12.22
N ALA A 168 1.38 23.65 13.05
CA ALA A 168 1.45 24.81 13.95
C ALA A 168 1.43 26.14 13.18
N ALA A 169 2.22 26.26 12.10
CA ALA A 169 2.21 27.45 11.25
C ALA A 169 0.85 27.70 10.60
N LYS A 170 0.13 26.64 10.22
CA LYS A 170 -1.21 26.72 9.66
C LYS A 170 -2.25 27.17 10.70
N ILE A 171 -2.23 26.57 11.89
CA ILE A 171 -3.10 26.97 13.00
C ILE A 171 -2.83 28.42 13.38
N ALA A 172 -1.58 28.84 13.46
CA ALA A 172 -1.21 30.24 13.72
C ALA A 172 -1.71 31.20 12.63
N LEU A 173 -1.68 30.80 11.35
CA LEU A 173 -2.25 31.59 10.26
C LEU A 173 -3.77 31.70 10.36
N LEU A 174 -4.46 30.62 10.74
CA LEU A 174 -5.90 30.63 10.97
C LEU A 174 -6.28 31.52 12.17
N ALA A 175 -5.55 31.41 13.28
CA ALA A 175 -5.74 32.26 14.46
C ALA A 175 -5.59 33.75 14.13
N LYS A 176 -4.63 34.12 13.25
CA LYS A 176 -4.46 35.50 12.79
C LYS A 176 -5.61 36.01 11.92
N ARG A 177 -6.25 35.14 11.13
CA ARG A 177 -7.34 35.51 10.22
C ARG A 177 -8.72 35.49 10.89
N LEU A 178 -8.90 34.68 11.93
CA LEU A 178 -10.19 34.50 12.59
C LEU A 178 -10.84 35.82 13.06
N PRO A 179 -10.10 36.78 13.65
CA PRO A 179 -10.66 38.06 14.09
C PRO A 179 -11.26 38.91 12.97
N GLU A 180 -10.83 38.71 11.72
CA GLU A 180 -11.43 39.40 10.55
C GLU A 180 -12.88 38.98 10.30
N PHE A 181 -13.23 37.75 10.69
CA PHE A 181 -14.57 37.17 10.51
C PHE A 181 -15.40 37.20 11.78
N ILE A 182 -14.76 37.04 12.94
CA ILE A 182 -15.42 36.99 14.24
C ILE A 182 -14.59 37.80 15.26
N PRO A 183 -14.81 39.12 15.36
CA PRO A 183 -14.04 39.99 16.25
C PRO A 183 -14.44 39.85 17.74
N GLU A 184 -15.54 39.14 18.02
CA GLU A 184 -16.13 39.02 19.36
C GLU A 184 -15.44 37.96 20.24
N LEU A 185 -14.56 37.10 19.69
CA LEU A 185 -13.92 36.03 20.48
C LEU A 185 -12.72 36.53 21.29
N ASP A 186 -12.59 35.96 22.48
CA ASP A 186 -11.41 36.03 23.33
C ASP A 186 -10.24 35.22 22.75
N ASP A 187 -9.01 35.55 23.16
CA ASP A 187 -7.78 34.95 22.64
C ASP A 187 -7.70 33.42 22.86
N GLU A 188 -8.23 32.92 23.99
CA GLU A 188 -8.26 31.48 24.29
C GLU A 188 -9.21 30.75 23.33
N SER A 189 -10.43 31.28 23.15
CA SER A 189 -11.37 30.76 22.18
C SER A 189 -10.88 30.87 20.74
N VAL A 190 -10.12 31.91 20.38
CA VAL A 190 -9.49 32.03 19.05
C VAL A 190 -8.50 30.90 18.82
N SER A 191 -7.67 30.57 19.81
CA SER A 191 -6.74 29.44 19.73
C SER A 191 -7.48 28.12 19.52
N LEU A 192 -8.52 27.86 20.33
CA LEU A 192 -9.32 26.64 20.25
C LEU A 192 -10.09 26.52 18.92
N ALA A 193 -10.65 27.64 18.43
CA ALA A 193 -11.30 27.72 17.14
C ALA A 193 -10.32 27.47 15.98
N ALA A 194 -9.09 28.00 16.07
CA ALA A 194 -8.05 27.77 15.07
C ALA A 194 -7.61 26.30 15.01
N GLU A 195 -7.48 25.63 16.16
CA GLU A 195 -7.24 24.18 16.23
C GLU A 195 -8.37 23.37 15.58
N ARG A 196 -9.63 23.70 15.91
CA ARG A 196 -10.82 23.10 15.29
C ARG A 196 -10.79 23.26 13.77
N LEU A 197 -10.57 24.47 13.28
CA LEU A 197 -10.52 24.76 11.84
C LEU A 197 -9.35 24.03 11.16
N GLY A 198 -8.21 23.90 11.83
CA GLY A 198 -7.09 23.09 11.37
C GLY A 198 -7.47 21.62 11.19
N ALA A 199 -8.25 21.05 12.12
CA ALA A 199 -8.76 19.69 12.01
C ALA A 199 -9.77 19.54 10.86
N ILE A 200 -10.70 20.50 10.72
CA ILE A 200 -11.69 20.53 9.61
C ILE A 200 -10.97 20.60 8.25
N ASP A 201 -9.97 21.46 8.08
CA ASP A 201 -9.17 21.51 6.84
C ASP A 201 -8.50 20.14 6.55
N GLY A 202 -7.97 19.47 7.58
CA GLY A 202 -7.41 18.13 7.45
C GLY A 202 -8.42 17.11 6.95
N PHE A 203 -9.65 17.13 7.49
CA PHE A 203 -10.73 16.24 7.07
C PHE A 203 -11.25 16.54 5.66
N LEU A 204 -11.40 17.81 5.30
CA LEU A 204 -11.78 18.22 3.95
C LEU A 204 -10.73 17.77 2.92
N ARG A 205 -9.44 17.93 3.23
CA ARG A 205 -8.35 17.40 2.39
C ARG A 205 -8.34 15.88 2.31
N GLY A 206 -8.81 15.21 3.38
CA GLY A 206 -9.05 13.77 3.43
C GLY A 206 -10.27 13.32 2.62
N GLY A 207 -11.02 14.23 2.01
CA GLY A 207 -12.17 13.92 1.16
C GLY A 207 -13.51 13.79 1.90
N LYS A 208 -13.60 14.22 3.16
CA LYS A 208 -14.88 14.27 3.89
C LYS A 208 -15.71 15.47 3.43
N SER A 209 -17.03 15.36 3.55
CA SER A 209 -17.95 16.49 3.40
C SER A 209 -17.70 17.53 4.50
N LEU A 210 -18.20 18.77 4.33
CA LEU A 210 -18.06 19.82 5.33
C LEU A 210 -18.80 19.48 6.63
N GLU A 211 -20.00 18.91 6.51
CA GLU A 211 -20.82 18.48 7.65
C GLU A 211 -20.12 17.37 8.44
N ASP A 212 -19.62 16.35 7.75
CA ASP A 212 -18.84 15.29 8.37
C ASP A 212 -17.60 15.86 9.04
N ALA A 213 -16.84 16.72 8.34
CA ALA A 213 -15.62 17.31 8.89
C ALA A 213 -15.88 18.08 10.19
N ARG A 214 -16.97 18.88 10.25
CA ARG A 214 -17.42 19.58 11.46
C ARG A 214 -17.81 18.61 12.57
N PHE A 215 -18.58 17.57 12.23
CA PHE A 215 -18.99 16.53 13.17
C PHE A 215 -17.78 15.81 13.79
N TYR A 216 -16.85 15.32 12.96
CA TYR A 216 -15.65 14.61 13.43
C TYR A 216 -14.73 15.51 14.26
N ALA A 217 -14.60 16.80 13.93
CA ALA A 217 -13.84 17.73 14.75
C ALA A 217 -14.45 17.88 16.16
N THR A 218 -15.78 18.01 16.26
CA THR A 218 -16.47 18.05 17.55
C THR A 218 -16.38 16.73 18.30
N TYR A 219 -16.59 15.61 17.61
CA TYR A 219 -16.50 14.28 18.20
C TYR A 219 -15.12 14.01 18.78
N ASN A 220 -14.05 14.32 18.04
CA ASN A 220 -12.68 14.12 18.50
C ASN A 220 -12.37 14.94 19.75
N TYR A 221 -12.78 16.21 19.80
CA TYR A 221 -12.59 17.04 21.00
C TYR A 221 -13.31 16.44 22.22
N ASN A 222 -14.57 16.03 22.05
CA ASN A 222 -15.36 15.41 23.12
C ASN A 222 -14.78 14.05 23.56
N TYR A 223 -14.21 13.29 22.61
CA TYR A 223 -13.55 12.02 22.89
C TYR A 223 -12.24 12.23 23.65
N ASP A 224 -11.45 13.25 23.29
CA ASP A 224 -10.24 13.63 24.02
C ASP A 224 -10.56 14.08 25.45
N LEU A 225 -11.64 14.85 25.65
CA LEU A 225 -12.13 15.19 26.99
C LEU A 225 -12.56 13.95 27.79
N LYS A 226 -13.20 12.96 27.14
CA LYS A 226 -13.55 11.70 27.78
C LYS A 226 -12.30 10.91 28.20
N LEU A 227 -11.28 10.84 27.33
CA LEU A 227 -10.00 10.20 27.66
C LEU A 227 -9.30 10.89 28.85
N ARG A 228 -9.36 12.23 28.93
CA ARG A 228 -8.81 12.98 30.07
C ARG A 228 -9.53 12.69 31.39
N LEU A 229 -10.82 12.37 31.34
CA LEU A 229 -11.62 11.98 32.51
C LEU A 229 -11.33 10.52 32.91
N ASP A 230 -11.47 9.59 31.97
CA ASP A 230 -11.44 8.15 32.25
C ASP A 230 -10.01 7.62 32.47
N ALA A 231 -9.07 8.02 31.62
CA ALA A 231 -7.73 7.44 31.58
C ALA A 231 -6.71 8.21 32.43
N THR A 232 -6.62 9.54 32.26
CA THR A 232 -5.62 10.35 32.98
C THR A 232 -6.15 10.91 34.31
N LYS A 233 -7.48 10.94 34.51
CA LYS A 233 -8.14 11.52 35.69
C LYS A 233 -7.73 12.98 35.97
N GLU A 234 -7.36 13.72 34.93
CA GLU A 234 -6.97 15.12 35.03
C GLU A 234 -8.17 16.05 35.27
N VAL A 235 -9.37 15.60 34.89
CA VAL A 235 -10.58 16.42 34.86
C VAL A 235 -11.71 15.72 35.63
N THR A 236 -12.45 16.48 36.44
CA THR A 236 -13.65 16.00 37.11
C THR A 236 -14.84 15.95 36.15
N PRO A 237 -15.88 15.13 36.41
CA PRO A 237 -17.04 15.04 35.53
C PRO A 237 -17.74 16.38 35.32
N GLU A 238 -17.86 17.19 36.37
CA GLU A 238 -18.47 18.53 36.33
C GLU A 238 -17.73 19.46 35.35
N ILE A 239 -16.40 19.56 35.48
CA ILE A 239 -15.57 20.38 34.58
C ILE A 239 -15.63 19.87 33.15
N SER A 240 -15.68 18.54 32.94
CA SER A 240 -15.81 17.95 31.60
C SER A 240 -17.11 18.37 30.90
N GLU A 241 -18.22 18.37 31.63
CA GLU A 241 -19.51 18.82 31.10
C GLU A 241 -19.54 20.32 30.82
N GLU A 242 -18.95 21.14 31.69
CA GLU A 242 -18.80 22.58 31.47
C GLU A 242 -17.98 22.88 30.22
N LEU A 243 -16.83 22.23 30.04
CA LEU A 243 -15.98 22.40 28.87
C LEU A 243 -16.69 21.96 27.58
N LYS A 244 -17.47 20.88 27.62
CA LYS A 244 -18.30 20.45 26.48
C LYS A 244 -19.35 21.50 26.11
N LYS A 245 -20.01 22.11 27.10
CA LYS A 245 -20.99 23.18 26.86
C LYS A 245 -20.33 24.41 26.24
N LYS A 246 -19.23 24.90 26.83
CA LYS A 246 -18.43 26.02 26.30
C LYS A 246 -17.96 25.75 24.87
N TYR A 247 -17.46 24.54 24.61
CA TYR A 247 -17.05 24.16 23.27
C TYR A 247 -18.21 24.12 22.28
N ALA A 248 -19.38 23.58 22.67
CA ALA A 248 -20.56 23.55 21.81
C ALA A 248 -21.04 24.97 21.43
N GLU A 249 -21.02 25.92 22.37
CA GLU A 249 -21.32 27.33 22.11
C GLU A 249 -20.34 27.95 21.11
N LEU A 250 -19.03 27.73 21.33
CA LEU A 250 -17.98 28.17 20.41
C LEU A 250 -18.15 27.57 19.01
N VAL A 251 -18.49 26.29 18.92
CA VAL A 251 -18.71 25.59 17.64
C VAL A 251 -19.85 26.24 16.87
N ASN A 252 -20.98 26.53 17.53
CA ASN A 252 -22.12 27.16 16.88
C ASN A 252 -21.77 28.55 16.32
N ILE A 253 -20.96 29.31 17.06
CA ILE A 253 -20.45 30.64 16.66
C ILE A 253 -19.52 30.53 15.44
N VAL A 254 -18.55 29.61 15.48
CA VAL A 254 -17.54 29.47 14.42
C VAL A 254 -18.15 28.90 13.14
N ASP A 255 -18.92 27.81 13.25
CA ASP A 255 -19.47 27.11 12.09
C ASP A 255 -20.56 27.90 11.38
N SER A 256 -21.28 28.78 12.08
CA SER A 256 -22.27 29.68 11.47
C SER A 256 -21.66 30.80 10.65
N ARG A 257 -20.48 31.32 11.04
CA ARG A 257 -19.83 32.48 10.40
C ARG A 257 -18.75 32.11 9.40
N VAL A 258 -18.09 30.97 9.57
CA VAL A 258 -16.88 30.61 8.84
C VAL A 258 -16.98 29.28 8.11
N MET A 259 -16.43 29.24 6.89
CA MET A 259 -16.22 28.02 6.12
C MET A 259 -14.90 28.07 5.33
N PHE A 260 -14.57 26.96 4.67
CA PHE A 260 -13.41 26.88 3.78
C PHE A 260 -13.82 27.02 2.32
N ASP A 261 -13.03 27.79 1.58
CA ASP A 261 -13.10 27.87 0.12
C ASP A 261 -12.56 26.58 -0.54
N ALA A 262 -12.79 26.40 -1.84
CA ALA A 262 -12.22 25.31 -2.63
C ALA A 262 -10.67 25.27 -2.65
N LYS A 263 -10.00 26.40 -2.35
CA LYS A 263 -8.54 26.47 -2.13
C LYS A 263 -8.14 26.27 -0.65
N PHE A 264 -9.10 25.97 0.23
CA PHE A 264 -8.94 25.84 1.68
C PHE A 264 -8.46 27.12 2.37
N ASN A 265 -8.85 28.27 1.84
CA ASN A 265 -8.73 29.55 2.55
C ASN A 265 -9.98 29.78 3.40
N LEU A 266 -9.83 30.52 4.49
CA LEU A 266 -10.94 30.91 5.34
C LEU A 266 -11.84 31.91 4.60
N CYS A 267 -13.15 31.69 4.66
CA CYS A 267 -14.15 32.57 4.06
C CYS A 267 -15.42 32.60 4.90
N LYS A 268 -16.32 33.54 4.57
CA LYS A 268 -17.64 33.63 5.21
C LYS A 268 -18.46 32.39 4.88
N ASN A 269 -19.13 31.84 5.88
CA ASN A 269 -20.03 30.71 5.69
C ASN A 269 -21.20 31.13 4.78
N LEU A 270 -21.54 30.27 3.83
CA LEU A 270 -22.65 30.44 2.90
C LEU A 270 -23.57 29.24 3.07
N THR A 271 -24.86 29.52 3.26
CA THR A 271 -25.89 28.47 3.17
C THR A 271 -25.93 27.92 1.74
N ASP A 272 -26.47 26.71 1.56
CA ASP A 272 -26.49 26.10 0.23
C ASP A 272 -27.35 26.91 -0.75
N GLU A 273 -28.46 27.50 -0.27
CA GLU A 273 -29.31 28.40 -1.06
C GLU A 273 -28.57 29.68 -1.48
N GLU A 274 -27.90 30.36 -0.54
CA GLU A 274 -27.09 31.55 -0.84
C GLU A 274 -25.94 31.23 -1.81
N ARG A 275 -25.34 30.04 -1.66
CA ARG A 275 -24.28 29.57 -2.55
C ARG A 275 -24.81 29.37 -3.96
N GLU A 276 -25.99 28.77 -4.13
CA GLU A 276 -26.62 28.57 -5.43
C GLU A 276 -27.03 29.89 -6.08
N GLN A 277 -27.60 30.83 -5.33
CA GLN A 277 -27.94 32.17 -5.82
C GLN A 277 -26.68 32.89 -6.33
N LYS A 278 -25.61 32.96 -5.52
CA LYS A 278 -24.33 33.55 -5.94
C LYS A 278 -23.71 32.85 -7.14
N LYS A 279 -23.83 31.52 -7.24
CA LYS A 279 -23.39 30.78 -8.44
C LYS A 279 -24.13 31.27 -9.68
N GLN A 280 -25.46 31.41 -9.59
CA GLN A 280 -26.27 31.87 -10.71
C GLN A 280 -25.92 33.32 -11.11
N GLU A 281 -25.80 34.22 -10.13
CA GLU A 281 -25.40 35.61 -10.33
C GLU A 281 -24.02 35.73 -11.00
N ASN A 282 -23.02 35.02 -10.46
CA ASN A 282 -21.67 35.05 -11.01
C ASN A 282 -21.61 34.44 -12.42
N VAL A 283 -22.37 33.39 -12.70
CA VAL A 283 -22.46 32.80 -14.05
C VAL A 283 -23.18 33.74 -15.01
N ALA A 284 -24.22 34.46 -14.57
CA ALA A 284 -24.89 35.48 -15.37
C ALA A 284 -23.94 36.63 -15.69
N ALA A 285 -23.26 37.19 -14.68
CA ALA A 285 -22.26 38.24 -14.85
C ALA A 285 -21.10 37.80 -15.78
N LEU A 286 -20.67 36.55 -15.69
CA LEU A 286 -19.66 35.99 -16.61
C LEU A 286 -20.15 35.94 -18.06
N LYS A 287 -21.42 35.58 -18.29
CA LYS A 287 -22.02 35.57 -19.63
C LYS A 287 -22.22 36.98 -20.19
N GLU A 288 -22.54 37.95 -19.34
CA GLU A 288 -22.64 39.36 -19.75
C GLU A 288 -21.26 39.94 -20.11
N LEU A 289 -20.24 39.64 -19.31
CA LEU A 289 -18.86 40.08 -19.57
C LEU A 289 -18.26 39.42 -20.82
N ILE A 290 -18.58 38.16 -21.07
CA ILE A 290 -18.08 37.38 -22.21
C ILE A 290 -19.28 36.67 -22.87
N PRO A 291 -20.02 37.37 -23.75
CA PRO A 291 -21.16 36.80 -24.46
C PRO A 291 -20.75 35.65 -25.38
N ASP A 292 -19.62 35.81 -26.09
CA ASP A 292 -19.03 34.76 -26.91
C ASP A 292 -17.59 34.48 -26.46
N ALA A 293 -17.38 33.27 -25.94
CA ALA A 293 -16.09 32.78 -25.47
C ALA A 293 -15.08 32.50 -26.61
N ASN A 294 -15.48 32.67 -27.87
CA ASN A 294 -14.62 32.48 -29.04
C ASN A 294 -13.99 33.79 -29.55
N ILE A 295 -14.42 34.94 -29.03
CA ILE A 295 -13.93 36.26 -29.43
C ILE A 295 -12.75 36.68 -28.52
N PRO A 296 -11.73 37.40 -29.05
CA PRO A 296 -10.67 37.98 -28.23
C PRO A 296 -11.20 38.97 -27.20
N VAL A 297 -10.89 38.71 -25.93
CA VAL A 297 -11.26 39.57 -24.81
C VAL A 297 -10.06 40.36 -24.29
N ASP A 298 -10.30 41.60 -23.85
CA ASP A 298 -9.29 42.48 -23.25
C ASP A 298 -8.71 41.95 -21.93
N LYS A 299 -7.50 42.39 -21.60
CA LYS A 299 -6.81 41.99 -20.36
C LYS A 299 -7.58 42.38 -19.10
N LYS A 300 -8.26 43.54 -19.09
CA LYS A 300 -9.04 44.02 -17.94
C LYS A 300 -10.25 43.12 -17.67
N VAL A 301 -11.02 42.81 -18.70
CA VAL A 301 -12.19 41.92 -18.62
C VAL A 301 -11.76 40.51 -18.19
N LYS A 302 -10.59 40.03 -18.63
CA LYS A 302 -10.03 38.74 -18.17
C LYS A 302 -9.77 38.71 -16.66
N ILE A 303 -9.23 39.79 -16.08
CA ILE A 303 -8.99 39.88 -14.63
C ILE A 303 -10.31 39.87 -13.87
N GLN A 304 -11.32 40.58 -14.38
CA GLN A 304 -12.66 40.59 -13.78
C GLN A 304 -13.32 39.20 -13.84
N ALA A 305 -13.28 38.54 -15.01
CA ALA A 305 -13.79 37.18 -15.16
C ALA A 305 -13.04 36.17 -14.26
N TRP A 306 -11.72 36.34 -14.09
CA TRP A 306 -10.97 35.56 -13.10
C TRP A 306 -11.48 35.78 -11.68
N GLY A 307 -11.69 37.04 -11.27
CA GLY A 307 -12.23 37.37 -9.95
C GLY A 307 -13.57 36.67 -9.68
N LEU A 308 -14.49 36.72 -10.64
CA LEU A 308 -15.81 36.07 -10.54
C LEU A 308 -15.70 34.54 -10.44
N ILE A 309 -14.78 33.90 -11.19
CA ILE A 309 -14.60 32.44 -11.13
C ILE A 309 -13.89 32.02 -9.84
N GLU A 310 -12.99 32.86 -9.31
CA GLU A 310 -12.30 32.58 -8.04
C GLU A 310 -13.13 32.91 -6.81
N ASP A 311 -14.39 33.32 -6.97
CA ASP A 311 -15.31 33.53 -5.87
C ASP A 311 -15.62 32.21 -5.12
N THR A 312 -15.87 32.37 -3.84
CA THR A 312 -16.07 31.35 -2.79
C THR A 312 -17.23 30.38 -3.04
N CYS A 313 -18.17 30.73 -3.92
CA CYS A 313 -19.34 29.91 -4.18
C CYS A 313 -19.05 28.64 -5.01
N PHE A 314 -17.96 28.61 -5.78
CA PHE A 314 -17.66 27.51 -6.70
C PHE A 314 -16.73 26.45 -6.10
N SER A 315 -17.08 25.18 -6.35
CA SER A 315 -16.18 24.04 -6.10
C SER A 315 -14.97 24.08 -7.03
N LEU A 316 -13.90 23.36 -6.68
CA LEU A 316 -12.69 23.29 -7.51
C LEU A 316 -12.97 22.79 -8.93
N SER A 317 -13.87 21.80 -9.06
CA SER A 317 -14.29 21.26 -10.36
C SER A 317 -15.03 22.30 -11.21
N GLU A 318 -15.99 23.00 -10.61
CA GLU A 318 -16.75 24.06 -11.29
C GLU A 318 -15.83 25.21 -11.72
N ARG A 319 -14.89 25.64 -10.86
CA ARG A 319 -13.88 26.66 -11.21
C ARG A 319 -13.09 26.26 -12.44
N LEU A 320 -12.61 25.02 -12.50
CA LEU A 320 -11.87 24.51 -13.66
C LEU A 320 -12.76 24.43 -14.91
N HIS A 321 -14.02 24.03 -14.76
CA HIS A 321 -14.97 23.99 -15.86
C HIS A 321 -15.22 25.39 -16.44
N LEU A 322 -15.50 26.39 -15.59
CA LEU A 322 -15.72 27.77 -16.00
C LEU A 322 -14.47 28.38 -16.64
N LYS A 323 -13.27 28.13 -16.07
CA LYS A 323 -12.00 28.57 -16.68
C LYS A 323 -11.83 27.96 -18.08
N ARG A 324 -12.09 26.67 -18.27
CA ARG A 324 -12.01 26.01 -19.58
C ARG A 324 -13.03 26.54 -20.59
N ARG A 325 -14.22 26.94 -20.12
CA ARG A 325 -15.29 27.45 -20.96
C ARG A 325 -15.05 28.88 -21.43
N PHE A 326 -14.80 29.80 -20.51
CA PHE A 326 -14.75 31.24 -20.78
C PHE A 326 -13.34 31.80 -21.01
N LEU A 327 -12.30 31.10 -20.53
CA LEU A 327 -10.91 31.58 -20.56
C LEU A 327 -10.00 30.55 -21.24
N LYS A 328 -10.37 30.17 -22.47
CA LYS A 328 -9.60 29.20 -23.28
C LYS A 328 -8.18 29.72 -23.51
N PRO A 329 -7.12 28.91 -23.27
CA PRO A 329 -5.75 29.36 -23.49
C PRO A 329 -5.50 29.77 -24.94
N VAL A 330 -6.23 29.16 -25.88
CA VAL A 330 -6.23 29.54 -27.29
C VAL A 330 -7.66 29.51 -27.80
N LEU A 331 -8.06 30.56 -28.51
CA LEU A 331 -9.38 30.68 -29.14
C LEU A 331 -9.49 29.76 -30.37
N PRO A 332 -10.70 29.38 -30.80
CA PRO A 332 -10.88 28.65 -32.06
C PRO A 332 -10.48 29.50 -33.26
N GLU A 333 -10.38 28.84 -34.42
CA GLU A 333 -10.13 29.52 -35.69
C GLU A 333 -11.41 30.22 -36.14
N SER A 334 -11.36 31.55 -36.22
CA SER A 334 -12.38 32.40 -36.85
C SER A 334 -11.71 33.26 -37.92
N ALA A 335 -12.50 33.76 -38.88
CA ALA A 335 -11.99 34.60 -39.97
C ALA A 335 -11.19 35.82 -39.46
N GLU A 336 -11.55 36.35 -38.28
CA GLU A 336 -10.86 37.49 -37.67
C GLU A 336 -9.53 37.14 -37.01
N LEU A 337 -9.25 35.85 -36.75
CA LEU A 337 -8.08 35.36 -36.03
C LEU A 337 -7.06 34.65 -36.92
N LEU A 338 -7.45 34.33 -38.15
CA LEU A 338 -6.54 33.85 -39.18
C LEU A 338 -5.85 35.05 -39.87
N GLY A 339 -4.62 34.84 -40.32
CA GLY A 339 -3.94 35.71 -41.26
C GLY A 339 -3.52 34.92 -42.49
N ASP A 340 -3.33 35.61 -43.61
CA ASP A 340 -2.96 34.97 -44.88
C ASP A 340 -1.46 34.67 -44.95
N GLU A 341 -0.62 35.46 -44.26
CA GLU A 341 0.84 35.38 -44.34
C GLU A 341 1.54 35.55 -42.97
N LYS A 342 2.83 35.21 -42.95
CA LYS A 342 3.68 35.36 -41.76
C LYS A 342 4.06 36.82 -41.53
N THR A 343 3.34 37.48 -40.62
CA THR A 343 3.64 38.82 -40.11
C THR A 343 4.15 38.80 -38.66
N LYS A 344 4.71 39.93 -38.17
CA LYS A 344 5.17 40.07 -36.76
C LYS A 344 4.09 39.76 -35.71
N ASN A 345 2.81 39.92 -36.07
CA ASN A 345 1.65 39.70 -35.21
C ASN A 345 1.01 38.33 -35.38
N THR A 346 1.57 37.46 -36.22
CA THR A 346 1.10 36.09 -36.43
C THR A 346 2.07 35.06 -35.86
N VAL A 347 1.53 33.90 -35.49
CA VAL A 347 2.26 32.69 -35.10
C VAL A 347 1.92 31.62 -36.13
N ALA A 348 2.93 31.07 -36.78
CA ALA A 348 2.76 29.96 -37.71
C ALA A 348 2.60 28.65 -36.94
N ILE A 349 1.51 27.93 -37.18
CA ILE A 349 1.24 26.61 -36.60
C ILE A 349 1.02 25.64 -37.76
N SER A 350 1.83 24.59 -37.82
CA SER A 350 1.64 23.51 -38.80
C SER A 350 0.84 22.37 -38.19
N ARG A 351 -0.18 21.90 -38.90
CA ARG A 351 -1.01 20.74 -38.54
C ARG A 351 -1.17 19.79 -39.71
N MET A 352 -1.46 18.53 -39.43
CA MET A 352 -1.85 17.58 -40.47
C MET A 352 -3.34 17.75 -40.78
N ASN A 353 -3.66 17.99 -42.05
CA ASN A 353 -5.04 17.98 -42.54
C ASN A 353 -5.33 16.59 -43.10
N TYR A 354 -6.25 15.86 -42.46
CA TYR A 354 -6.55 14.46 -42.81
C TYR A 354 -7.37 14.32 -44.09
N ASP A 355 -8.14 15.35 -44.47
CA ASP A 355 -8.95 15.35 -45.69
C ASP A 355 -8.05 15.48 -46.94
N THR A 356 -7.10 16.41 -46.89
CA THR A 356 -6.13 16.61 -47.99
C THR A 356 -4.89 15.73 -47.88
N ARG A 357 -4.69 15.07 -46.73
CA ARG A 357 -3.49 14.30 -46.36
C ARG A 357 -2.19 15.09 -46.52
N ARG A 358 -2.21 16.39 -46.23
CA ARG A 358 -1.06 17.29 -46.33
C ARG A 358 -0.84 18.05 -45.03
N VAL A 359 0.40 18.49 -44.82
CA VAL A 359 0.72 19.41 -43.74
C VAL A 359 0.25 20.81 -44.15
N GLU A 360 -0.70 21.34 -43.39
CA GLU A 360 -1.26 22.68 -43.56
C GLU A 360 -0.61 23.62 -42.54
N THR A 361 -0.11 24.76 -43.00
CA THR A 361 0.42 25.81 -42.12
C THR A 361 -0.59 26.92 -42.00
N VAL A 362 -1.05 27.18 -40.78
CA VAL A 362 -2.02 28.21 -40.45
C VAL A 362 -1.31 29.36 -39.73
N TYR A 363 -1.51 30.59 -40.21
CA TYR A 363 -0.99 31.78 -39.54
C TYR A 363 -2.05 32.34 -38.60
N ARG A 364 -1.81 32.26 -37.29
CA ARG A 364 -2.76 32.69 -36.26
C ARG A 364 -2.34 34.02 -35.66
N LEU A 365 -3.25 34.98 -35.56
CA LEU A 365 -2.96 36.27 -34.92
C LEU A 365 -2.70 36.08 -33.43
N LYS A 366 -1.68 36.79 -32.90
CA LYS A 366 -1.30 36.76 -31.47
C LYS A 366 -2.45 37.13 -30.52
N LYS A 367 -3.43 37.91 -30.99
CA LYS A 367 -4.65 38.26 -30.24
C LYS A 367 -5.53 37.03 -29.91
N GLY A 368 -5.41 35.95 -30.68
CA GLY A 368 -6.15 34.69 -30.47
C GLY A 368 -5.56 33.78 -29.39
N PHE A 369 -4.40 34.12 -28.86
CA PHE A 369 -3.78 33.42 -27.73
C PHE A 369 -4.08 34.19 -26.46
N LEU A 370 -4.54 33.48 -25.42
CA LEU A 370 -4.57 34.07 -24.10
C LEU A 370 -3.10 34.29 -23.68
N GLY A 371 -2.69 35.55 -23.52
CA GLY A 371 -1.30 35.88 -23.17
C GLY A 371 -0.82 35.05 -21.99
N GLN A 372 0.41 34.53 -22.07
CA GLN A 372 1.04 33.85 -20.95
C GLN A 372 1.02 34.76 -19.71
N ARG A 373 0.70 34.16 -18.56
CA ARG A 373 0.60 34.81 -17.24
C ARG A 373 1.61 35.96 -17.09
N VAL A 374 1.10 37.14 -16.78
CA VAL A 374 1.84 38.01 -15.85
C VAL A 374 1.50 37.42 -14.49
N ASN A 375 2.48 36.75 -13.88
CA ASN A 375 2.38 36.25 -12.51
C ASN A 375 2.13 37.40 -11.54
#